data_AF-A0A1I8J795-F1
#
_entry.id   AF-A0A1I8J795-F1
#
_cell.length_a   1.000
_cell.length_b   1.000
_cell.length_c   1.000
_cell.angle_alpha   90.00
_cell.angle_beta   90.00
_cell.angle_gamma   90.00
#
_symmetry.space_group_name_H-M   'P 1'
#
loop_
_entity.id
_entity.type
_entity.pdbx_description
1 polymer ?
#
loop_
_entity_poly.entity_id
_entity_poly.type
_entity_poly.pdbx_seq_one_letter_code
_entity_poly.pdbx_strand_id
1 'polypeptide(L)'
;ASRSKQFSLSPWQRDAIATRPYPKWGVGKLHKARSPAAGERHKSESTSRLVRLSTAALTMQTLSILPLILCCCIALGHSLGAEFGHLGCFVDTGDRDINGLNGWSTIGPYSVTWNSGGTVELSSMTLQLCSEICAYGKFRYFGVQYSSFCFCGNSYGRFGRAADSDCNMACAGNSAQMCGAWGRSSVYRQVYNRPDSNHFTLADRDYVNLTSTSGPFYRNEQPVRSLTECVYRCDADCQAVLFHLDACHLLRFAVLPHELKTEAGMFVTRV
;
A
#
# COMPACT_ATOMS: atom_id res chain seq x y z
N ALA A 1 -6.87 -48.34 29.36
CA ALA A 1 -7.67 -47.30 30.02
C ALA A 1 -7.24 -45.93 29.52
N SER A 2 -7.86 -45.43 28.44
CA SER A 2 -7.68 -44.08 27.93
C SER A 2 -9.03 -43.36 28.03
N ARG A 3 -9.11 -42.32 28.86
CA ARG A 3 -10.31 -41.48 29.00
C ARG A 3 -10.24 -40.35 27.99
N SER A 4 -11.11 -40.44 26.98
CA SER A 4 -11.57 -39.32 26.19
C SER A 4 -12.51 -38.43 27.03
N LYS A 5 -12.31 -37.11 27.00
CA LYS A 5 -13.31 -36.13 27.41
C LYS A 5 -13.59 -35.18 26.25
N GLN A 6 -14.85 -35.19 25.83
CA GLN A 6 -15.51 -34.25 24.95
C GLN A 6 -15.38 -32.81 25.43
N PHE A 7 -15.23 -31.88 24.48
CA PHE A 7 -15.82 -30.55 24.59
C PHE A 7 -16.73 -30.30 23.39
N SER A 8 -17.94 -29.88 23.72
CA SER A 8 -19.12 -29.62 22.90
C SER A 8 -18.99 -28.32 22.09
N LEU A 9 -19.37 -28.38 20.81
CA LEU A 9 -19.61 -27.21 19.96
C LEU A 9 -21.13 -27.01 19.78
N SER A 10 -21.58 -25.76 19.88
CA SER A 10 -22.98 -25.36 19.70
C SER A 10 -23.22 -24.79 18.28
N PRO A 11 -24.49 -24.72 17.81
CA PRO A 11 -24.81 -25.01 16.41
C PRO A 11 -25.28 -23.79 15.60
N TRP A 12 -24.40 -23.17 14.80
CA TRP A 12 -24.79 -22.30 13.68
C TRP A 12 -23.74 -22.28 12.55
N GLN A 13 -23.34 -23.47 12.07
CA GLN A 13 -22.62 -23.61 10.81
C GLN A 13 -23.30 -24.67 9.96
N ARG A 14 -24.18 -24.19 9.08
CA ARG A 14 -24.53 -24.72 7.75
C ARG A 14 -25.73 -23.91 7.26
N ASP A 15 -25.51 -22.98 6.34
CA ASP A 15 -26.25 -22.94 5.07
C ASP A 15 -25.63 -21.93 4.10
N ALA A 16 -25.67 -22.34 2.84
CA ALA A 16 -24.90 -21.84 1.73
C ALA A 16 -25.67 -20.77 0.91
N ILE A 17 -24.90 -19.99 0.15
CA ILE A 17 -25.22 -19.51 -1.21
C ILE A 17 -26.64 -18.93 -1.41
N ALA A 18 -26.74 -17.60 -1.41
CA ALA A 18 -27.69 -16.89 -2.28
C ALA A 18 -27.24 -15.44 -2.52
N THR A 19 -27.14 -15.14 -3.81
CA THR A 19 -27.05 -13.84 -4.49
C THR A 19 -27.81 -12.69 -3.80
N ARG A 20 -27.20 -11.49 -3.75
CA ARG A 20 -27.96 -10.24 -3.56
C ARG A 20 -27.74 -9.27 -4.73
N PRO A 21 -28.81 -8.54 -5.14
CA PRO A 21 -28.84 -7.78 -6.39
C PRO A 21 -28.50 -6.30 -6.20
N TYR A 22 -28.01 -5.67 -7.27
CA TYR A 22 -27.82 -4.23 -7.41
C TYR A 22 -29.15 -3.45 -7.29
N PRO A 23 -29.16 -2.24 -6.72
CA PRO A 23 -30.35 -1.39 -6.70
C PRO A 23 -30.59 -0.74 -8.07
N LYS A 24 -31.81 -0.91 -8.58
CA LYS A 24 -32.38 -0.24 -9.76
C LYS A 24 -32.75 1.21 -9.41
N TRP A 25 -32.40 2.14 -10.29
CA TRP A 25 -33.00 3.48 -10.35
C TRP A 25 -34.03 3.54 -11.49
N GLY A 26 -35.20 4.11 -11.19
CA GLY A 26 -36.23 4.59 -12.12
C GLY A 26 -37.12 5.56 -11.34
N VAL A 27 -37.79 6.58 -11.88
CA VAL A 27 -38.11 7.01 -13.24
C VAL A 27 -38.42 8.52 -13.16
N GLY A 28 -38.09 9.31 -14.18
CA GLY A 28 -38.57 10.69 -14.35
C GLY A 28 -38.79 11.02 -15.84
N LYS A 29 -40.02 11.45 -16.18
CA LYS A 29 -40.59 11.52 -17.53
C LYS A 29 -40.16 12.71 -18.38
N LEU A 30 -40.20 12.46 -19.69
CA LEU A 30 -40.42 13.32 -20.87
C LEU A 30 -40.82 14.80 -20.66
N HIS A 31 -40.16 15.68 -21.42
CA HIS A 31 -40.83 16.75 -22.17
C HIS A 31 -40.26 16.89 -23.59
N LYS A 32 -41.17 17.26 -24.50
CA LYS A 32 -41.14 17.20 -25.96
C LYS A 32 -41.06 18.63 -26.51
N ALA A 33 -40.13 18.92 -27.43
CA ALA A 33 -40.18 20.08 -28.35
C ALA A 33 -39.20 19.82 -29.51
N ARG A 34 -39.67 19.42 -30.70
CA ARG A 34 -40.18 20.24 -31.83
C ARG A 34 -39.07 20.99 -32.58
N SER A 35 -38.63 20.41 -33.70
CA SER A 35 -37.99 21.12 -34.83
C SER A 35 -39.00 22.03 -35.54
N PRO A 36 -38.52 22.99 -36.37
CA PRO A 36 -38.68 22.79 -37.81
C PRO A 36 -37.56 23.37 -38.72
N ALA A 37 -37.47 22.77 -39.93
CA ALA A 37 -37.24 23.36 -41.28
C ALA A 37 -36.00 24.27 -41.54
N ALA A 38 -35.38 24.38 -42.72
CA ALA A 38 -35.43 23.77 -44.05
C ALA A 38 -34.28 24.37 -44.92
N GLY A 39 -33.99 23.77 -46.08
CA GLY A 39 -33.19 24.35 -47.19
C GLY A 39 -31.71 23.93 -47.19
N GLU A 40 -31.04 23.54 -48.28
CA GLU A 40 -31.28 23.68 -49.72
C GLU A 40 -30.61 22.53 -50.51
N ARG A 41 -30.87 22.54 -51.82
CA ARG A 41 -30.74 21.46 -52.80
C ARG A 41 -29.61 21.79 -53.77
N HIS A 42 -28.72 20.86 -54.08
CA HIS A 42 -27.95 20.87 -55.35
C HIS A 42 -27.80 19.44 -55.92
N LYS A 43 -28.05 19.33 -57.23
CA LYS A 43 -28.06 18.14 -58.09
C LYS A 43 -26.69 17.85 -58.70
N SER A 44 -26.37 16.57 -58.92
CA SER A 44 -25.76 15.96 -60.14
C SER A 44 -25.40 14.49 -59.79
N GLU A 45 -26.11 13.46 -60.30
CA GLU A 45 -25.74 12.61 -61.47
C GLU A 45 -24.25 12.17 -61.47
N SER A 46 -23.82 10.92 -61.67
CA SER A 46 -24.42 9.65 -62.09
C SER A 46 -23.34 8.54 -61.93
N THR A 47 -23.77 7.29 -62.10
CA THR A 47 -23.01 6.07 -62.46
C THR A 47 -22.56 5.09 -61.38
N SER A 48 -23.04 3.87 -61.61
CA SER A 48 -23.02 2.65 -60.80
C SER A 48 -21.74 1.83 -60.99
N ARG A 49 -21.18 1.28 -59.91
CA ARG A 49 -20.51 -0.04 -59.92
C ARG A 49 -20.72 -0.75 -58.57
N LEU A 50 -21.59 -1.76 -58.57
CA LEU A 50 -21.79 -2.71 -57.49
C LEU A 50 -20.63 -3.72 -57.48
N VAL A 51 -19.77 -3.68 -56.46
CA VAL A 51 -18.89 -4.80 -56.12
C VAL A 51 -19.57 -5.57 -54.98
N ARG A 52 -20.02 -6.80 -55.26
CA ARG A 52 -20.52 -7.74 -54.26
C ARG A 52 -19.33 -8.25 -53.44
N LEU A 53 -19.23 -7.89 -52.16
CA LEU A 53 -18.31 -8.54 -51.21
C LEU A 53 -19.07 -9.61 -50.43
N SER A 54 -18.56 -10.85 -50.49
CA SER A 54 -19.07 -12.02 -49.78
C SER A 54 -18.93 -11.88 -48.26
N THR A 55 -20.01 -12.15 -47.53
CA THR A 55 -20.16 -12.06 -46.07
C THR A 55 -19.50 -13.18 -45.25
N ALA A 56 -18.49 -13.88 -45.79
CA ALA A 56 -17.97 -15.11 -45.19
C ALA A 56 -16.63 -14.96 -44.41
N ALA A 57 -16.13 -13.73 -44.19
CA ALA A 57 -14.78 -13.52 -43.64
C ALA A 57 -14.71 -12.80 -42.27
N LEU A 58 -15.84 -12.58 -41.58
CA LEU A 58 -15.88 -11.75 -40.36
C LEU A 58 -15.99 -12.52 -39.02
N THR A 59 -15.98 -13.86 -39.02
CA THR A 59 -16.12 -14.65 -37.78
C THR A 59 -14.85 -15.36 -37.30
N MET A 60 -13.71 -15.21 -37.99
CA MET A 60 -12.44 -15.90 -37.61
C MET A 60 -11.34 -14.98 -37.06
N GLN A 61 -11.54 -13.65 -37.02
CA GLN A 61 -10.50 -12.71 -36.56
C GLN A 61 -10.61 -12.25 -35.10
N THR A 62 -11.68 -12.61 -34.39
CA THR A 62 -11.86 -12.19 -32.98
C THR A 62 -11.19 -13.13 -31.96
N LEU A 63 -10.83 -14.36 -32.35
CA LEU A 63 -10.21 -15.34 -31.44
C LEU A 63 -8.70 -15.13 -31.24
N SER A 64 -8.02 -14.45 -32.16
CA SER A 64 -6.56 -14.24 -32.12
C SER A 64 -6.12 -13.07 -31.21
N ILE A 65 -7.07 -12.26 -30.74
CA ILE A 65 -6.78 -11.06 -29.94
C ILE A 65 -7.04 -11.32 -28.44
N LEU A 66 -7.88 -12.32 -28.11
CA LEU A 66 -8.10 -12.77 -26.73
C LEU A 66 -6.81 -13.10 -25.97
N PRO A 67 -5.82 -13.84 -26.51
CA PRO A 67 -4.60 -14.14 -25.76
C PRO A 67 -3.71 -12.91 -25.57
N LEU A 68 -3.74 -11.93 -26.48
CA LEU A 68 -3.02 -10.65 -26.35
C LEU A 68 -3.68 -9.73 -25.32
N ILE A 69 -5.01 -9.67 -25.31
CA ILE A 69 -5.79 -8.92 -24.31
C ILE A 69 -5.66 -9.58 -22.93
N LEU A 70 -5.68 -10.91 -22.85
CA LEU A 70 -5.45 -11.66 -21.61
C LEU A 70 -4.03 -11.48 -21.09
N CYS A 71 -3.02 -11.44 -21.97
CA CYS A 71 -1.64 -11.11 -21.61
C CYS A 71 -1.52 -9.66 -21.09
N CYS A 72 -2.26 -8.72 -21.68
CA CYS A 72 -2.33 -7.32 -21.23
C CYS A 72 -3.05 -7.19 -19.87
N CYS A 73 -4.10 -8.00 -19.62
CA CYS A 73 -4.78 -8.08 -18.33
C CYS A 73 -3.91 -8.73 -17.23
N ILE A 74 -3.05 -9.69 -17.58
CA ILE A 74 -2.06 -10.27 -16.66
C ILE A 74 -0.94 -9.25 -16.36
N ALA A 75 -0.53 -8.42 -17.33
CA ALA A 75 0.42 -7.32 -17.13
C ALA A 75 -0.17 -6.12 -16.36
N LEU A 76 -1.48 -5.86 -16.46
CA LEU A 76 -2.19 -4.90 -15.61
C LEU A 76 -2.56 -5.47 -14.24
N GLY A 77 -2.39 -6.78 -14.07
CA GLY A 77 -2.39 -7.46 -12.78
C GLY A 77 -1.04 -7.40 -12.08
N HIS A 78 -0.22 -6.36 -12.34
CA HIS A 78 0.86 -6.01 -11.44
C HIS A 78 0.26 -5.71 -10.08
N SER A 79 0.34 -6.74 -9.24
CA SER A 79 0.37 -6.71 -7.80
C SER A 79 0.47 -5.29 -7.26
N LEU A 80 -0.49 -4.93 -6.40
CA LEU A 80 -0.41 -3.83 -5.43
C LEU A 80 0.76 -4.02 -4.43
N GLY A 81 1.88 -4.60 -4.86
CA GLY A 81 3.13 -4.59 -4.14
C GLY A 81 3.66 -3.16 -4.18
N ALA A 82 4.11 -2.68 -3.04
CA ALA A 82 4.71 -1.36 -2.94
C ALA A 82 5.79 -1.21 -4.02
N GLU A 83 5.63 -0.22 -4.90
CA GLU A 83 6.66 0.12 -5.87
C GLU A 83 7.84 0.71 -5.11
N PHE A 84 9.06 0.35 -5.50
CA PHE A 84 10.27 0.89 -4.88
C PHE A 84 11.40 1.07 -5.89
N GLY A 85 12.23 2.08 -5.64
CA GLY A 85 13.37 2.43 -6.49
C GLY A 85 14.70 2.17 -5.80
N HIS A 86 15.61 1.44 -6.43
CA HIS A 86 16.96 1.21 -5.91
C HIS A 86 17.77 2.52 -5.94
N LEU A 87 18.35 2.90 -4.80
CA LEU A 87 19.17 4.11 -4.67
C LEU A 87 20.67 3.79 -4.69
N GLY A 88 21.06 2.57 -4.30
CA GLY A 88 22.44 2.10 -4.33
C GLY A 88 22.86 1.40 -3.04
N CYS A 89 24.14 1.06 -3.00
CA CYS A 89 24.80 0.50 -1.83
C CYS A 89 25.36 1.60 -0.91
N PHE A 90 25.08 1.51 0.40
CA PHE A 90 25.53 2.48 1.40
C PHE A 90 26.24 1.78 2.56
N VAL A 91 27.18 2.49 3.16
CA VAL A 91 27.86 2.01 4.37
C VAL A 91 26.88 2.06 5.53
N ASP A 92 26.71 0.94 6.24
CA ASP A 92 25.77 0.85 7.37
C ASP A 92 26.38 -0.04 8.46
N THR A 93 26.98 0.61 9.46
CA THR A 93 27.81 -0.04 10.49
C THR A 93 27.06 -0.15 11.83
N GLY A 94 27.77 -0.35 12.95
CA GLY A 94 27.16 -0.62 14.26
C GLY A 94 26.24 0.49 14.78
N ASP A 95 26.46 1.74 14.38
CA ASP A 95 25.47 2.82 14.49
C ASP A 95 24.70 2.86 13.16
N ARG A 96 23.41 2.49 13.17
CA ARG A 96 22.65 2.22 11.94
C ARG A 96 22.32 3.48 11.17
N ASP A 97 22.45 3.41 9.85
CA ASP A 97 22.09 4.52 8.95
C ASP A 97 20.57 4.67 8.80
N ILE A 98 19.88 3.54 8.62
CA ILE A 98 18.43 3.45 8.55
C ILE A 98 17.91 2.93 9.89
N ASN A 99 17.44 3.84 10.75
CA ASN A 99 17.20 3.58 12.18
C ASN A 99 15.76 3.91 12.64
N GLY A 100 14.81 3.94 11.72
CA GLY A 100 13.42 4.34 12.00
C GLY A 100 12.66 3.39 12.93
N LEU A 101 13.16 2.17 13.12
CA LEU A 101 12.62 1.17 14.04
C LEU A 101 13.28 1.20 15.43
N ASN A 102 14.17 2.16 15.72
CA ASN A 102 14.78 2.27 17.05
C ASN A 102 13.70 2.43 18.14
N GLY A 103 13.78 1.58 19.18
CA GLY A 103 12.82 1.53 20.30
C GLY A 103 11.57 0.69 20.01
N TRP A 104 11.49 0.02 18.87
CA TRP A 104 10.37 -0.85 18.51
C TRP A 104 10.62 -2.28 18.95
N SER A 105 9.58 -2.95 19.46
CA SER A 105 9.56 -4.40 19.66
C SER A 105 8.77 -5.12 18.57
N THR A 106 7.78 -4.48 17.94
CA THR A 106 7.06 -5.04 16.80
C THR A 106 6.67 -3.98 15.77
N ILE A 107 6.67 -4.35 14.48
CA ILE A 107 6.03 -3.62 13.39
C ILE A 107 5.10 -4.57 12.65
N GLY A 108 3.79 -4.30 12.67
CA GLY A 108 2.84 -5.27 12.13
C GLY A 108 2.93 -6.61 12.85
N PRO A 109 2.92 -7.74 12.12
CA PRO A 109 3.13 -9.06 12.71
C PRO A 109 4.61 -9.39 12.98
N TYR A 110 5.54 -8.48 12.67
CA TYR A 110 6.97 -8.76 12.69
C TYR A 110 7.63 -8.27 13.98
N SER A 111 8.48 -9.11 14.56
CA SER A 111 9.33 -8.75 15.69
C SER A 111 10.48 -7.85 15.24
N VAL A 112 10.69 -6.76 15.96
CA VAL A 112 11.87 -5.90 15.80
C VAL A 112 12.89 -6.30 16.85
N THR A 113 14.11 -6.57 16.41
CA THR A 113 15.26 -6.91 17.27
C THR A 113 16.31 -5.80 17.19
N TRP A 114 17.35 -5.89 18.05
CA TRP A 114 18.45 -4.93 18.15
C TRP A 114 18.05 -3.49 18.47
N ASN A 115 18.32 -3.06 19.70
CA ASN A 115 17.98 -1.70 20.16
C ASN A 115 18.76 -0.59 19.42
N SER A 116 19.94 -0.89 18.88
CA SER A 116 20.72 0.04 18.07
C SER A 116 20.21 0.05 16.63
N GLY A 117 19.09 0.76 16.41
CA GLY A 117 18.53 1.04 15.08
C GLY A 117 17.27 0.28 14.70
N GLY A 118 16.97 -0.84 15.38
CA GLY A 118 15.81 -1.70 15.10
C GLY A 118 15.91 -2.41 13.75
N THR A 119 15.89 -3.75 13.77
CA THR A 119 15.91 -4.59 12.57
C THR A 119 14.80 -5.62 12.59
N VAL A 120 14.24 -5.93 11.42
CA VAL A 120 13.43 -7.14 11.23
C VAL A 120 14.31 -8.16 10.52
N GLU A 121 14.55 -9.29 11.17
CA GLU A 121 15.37 -10.39 10.63
C GLU A 121 14.48 -11.57 10.27
N LEU A 122 14.50 -11.99 9.00
CA LEU A 122 13.72 -13.14 8.52
C LEU A 122 14.55 -13.98 7.53
N SER A 123 14.49 -15.30 7.68
CA SER A 123 15.12 -16.24 6.73
C SER A 123 14.46 -16.24 5.35
N SER A 124 13.24 -15.70 5.25
CA SER A 124 12.50 -15.53 3.99
C SER A 124 12.60 -14.11 3.42
N MET A 125 13.60 -13.31 3.82
CA MET A 125 13.69 -11.91 3.41
C MET A 125 13.79 -11.75 1.90
N THR A 126 13.00 -10.83 1.36
CA THR A 126 13.04 -10.37 -0.04
C THR A 126 12.94 -8.84 -0.06
N LEU A 127 13.23 -8.23 -1.21
CA LEU A 127 13.06 -6.78 -1.37
C LEU A 127 11.60 -6.36 -1.18
N GLN A 128 10.66 -7.15 -1.72
CA GLN A 128 9.23 -6.91 -1.59
C GLN A 128 8.77 -7.00 -0.14
N LEU A 129 9.22 -8.04 0.58
CA LEU A 129 8.86 -8.22 1.97
C LEU A 129 9.37 -7.07 2.84
N CYS A 130 10.62 -6.63 2.64
CA CYS A 130 11.14 -5.49 3.41
C CYS A 130 10.39 -4.19 3.09
N SER A 131 10.06 -3.96 1.82
CA SER A 131 9.20 -2.83 1.41
C SER A 131 7.83 -2.88 2.08
N GLU A 132 7.17 -4.04 2.11
CA GLU A 132 5.87 -4.24 2.78
C GLU A 132 5.96 -4.00 4.29
N ILE A 133 6.98 -4.54 4.96
CA ILE A 133 7.24 -4.31 6.39
C ILE A 133 7.33 -2.80 6.67
N CYS A 134 8.13 -2.08 5.87
CA CYS A 134 8.33 -0.65 6.06
C CYS A 134 7.12 0.20 5.63
N ALA A 135 6.19 -0.35 4.85
CA ALA A 135 4.95 0.32 4.48
C ALA A 135 3.97 0.46 5.66
N TYR A 136 4.01 -0.44 6.65
CA TYR A 136 3.25 -0.28 7.91
C TYR A 136 3.58 1.03 8.62
N GLY A 137 4.83 1.48 8.55
CA GLY A 137 5.25 2.74 9.15
C GLY A 137 5.21 3.94 8.20
N LYS A 138 4.79 3.75 6.94
CA LYS A 138 4.91 4.73 5.85
C LYS A 138 6.31 5.34 5.73
N PHE A 139 7.34 4.53 6.03
CA PHE A 139 8.72 4.98 5.95
C PHE A 139 9.10 5.36 4.52
N ARG A 140 9.93 6.39 4.34
CA ARG A 140 10.38 6.85 3.01
C ARG A 140 11.37 5.88 2.36
N TYR A 141 12.13 5.16 3.18
CA TYR A 141 13.19 4.28 2.73
C TYR A 141 13.10 2.95 3.46
N PHE A 142 13.54 1.91 2.77
CA PHE A 142 13.94 0.67 3.41
C PHE A 142 15.35 0.29 2.98
N GLY A 143 16.03 -0.46 3.84
CA GLY A 143 17.34 -1.01 3.58
C GLY A 143 17.34 -2.51 3.85
N VAL A 144 18.12 -3.24 3.06
CA VAL A 144 18.37 -4.67 3.29
C VAL A 144 19.85 -4.91 3.49
N GLN A 145 20.18 -5.72 4.50
CA GLN A 145 21.55 -6.08 4.86
C GLN A 145 21.67 -7.57 5.15
N TYR A 146 22.86 -8.13 4.91
CA TYR A 146 23.24 -9.46 5.38
C TYR A 146 22.25 -10.57 5.00
N SER A 147 21.70 -10.51 3.79
CA SER A 147 20.71 -11.44 3.23
C SER A 147 19.33 -11.45 3.89
N SER A 148 19.23 -11.22 5.20
CA SER A 148 18.01 -11.46 5.99
C SER A 148 17.51 -10.25 6.78
N PHE A 149 18.26 -9.15 6.85
CA PHE A 149 17.90 -8.00 7.69
C PHE A 149 17.17 -6.94 6.88
N CYS A 150 16.11 -6.40 7.47
CA CYS A 150 15.33 -5.31 6.94
C CYS A 150 15.30 -4.15 7.93
N PHE A 151 15.54 -2.95 7.39
CA PHE A 151 15.55 -1.70 8.12
C PHE A 151 14.58 -0.73 7.48
N CYS A 152 13.88 0.04 8.30
CA CYS A 152 12.95 1.07 7.83
C CYS A 152 13.37 2.44 8.37
N GLY A 153 13.24 3.48 7.57
CA GLY A 153 13.63 4.82 8.01
C GLY A 153 13.23 5.94 7.08
N ASN A 154 13.42 7.17 7.57
CA ASN A 154 13.12 8.41 6.84
C ASN A 154 14.37 9.17 6.41
N SER A 155 15.55 8.62 6.70
CA SER A 155 16.87 9.14 6.35
C SER A 155 17.81 7.97 6.04
N TYR A 156 18.84 8.25 5.24
CA TYR A 156 19.94 7.35 4.91
C TYR A 156 21.14 8.18 4.43
N GLY A 157 22.28 7.52 4.22
CA GLY A 157 23.49 8.07 3.60
C GLY A 157 24.46 8.72 4.58
N ARG A 158 24.25 8.62 5.91
CA ARG A 158 25.10 9.27 6.92
C ARG A 158 26.56 8.84 6.82
N PHE A 159 26.82 7.58 6.49
CA PHE A 159 28.19 7.05 6.36
C PHE A 159 28.69 7.02 4.90
N GLY A 160 27.93 7.57 3.97
CA GLY A 160 28.31 7.65 2.56
C GLY A 160 27.97 6.41 1.72
N ARG A 161 28.07 6.60 0.40
CA ARG A 161 27.81 5.58 -0.62
C ARG A 161 29.00 4.65 -0.78
N ALA A 162 28.75 3.35 -0.87
CA ALA A 162 29.74 2.33 -1.21
C ALA A 162 29.69 2.00 -2.72
N ALA A 163 30.59 1.15 -3.19
CA ALA A 163 30.43 0.57 -4.52
C ALA A 163 29.20 -0.34 -4.56
N ASP A 164 28.41 -0.32 -5.63
CA ASP A 164 27.23 -1.19 -5.72
C ASP A 164 27.59 -2.68 -5.65
N SER A 165 28.81 -3.03 -6.08
CA SER A 165 29.40 -4.37 -5.96
C SER A 165 29.67 -4.83 -4.53
N ASP A 166 29.69 -3.93 -3.55
CA ASP A 166 29.84 -4.29 -2.13
C ASP A 166 28.55 -4.86 -1.54
N CYS A 167 27.40 -4.57 -2.15
CA CYS A 167 26.10 -5.11 -1.78
C CYS A 167 25.82 -6.41 -2.56
N ASN A 168 26.61 -7.44 -2.28
CA ASN A 168 26.71 -8.65 -3.09
C ASN A 168 26.18 -9.93 -2.42
N MET A 169 25.46 -9.83 -1.30
CA MET A 169 24.82 -10.99 -0.69
C MET A 169 23.41 -11.17 -1.26
N ALA A 170 23.08 -12.38 -1.69
CA ALA A 170 21.75 -12.70 -2.18
C ALA A 170 20.71 -12.67 -1.04
N CYS A 171 19.48 -12.28 -1.32
CA CYS A 171 18.40 -12.30 -0.32
C CYS A 171 18.09 -13.73 0.12
N ALA A 172 17.84 -13.93 1.42
CA ALA A 172 17.61 -15.25 1.98
C ALA A 172 16.33 -15.93 1.44
N GLY A 173 15.29 -15.15 1.14
CA GLY A 173 14.04 -15.63 0.55
C GLY A 173 14.00 -15.63 -0.97
N ASN A 174 14.98 -15.02 -1.65
CA ASN A 174 15.05 -14.99 -3.11
C ASN A 174 16.49 -14.74 -3.59
N SER A 175 17.17 -15.79 -4.05
CA SER A 175 18.56 -15.71 -4.48
C SER A 175 18.80 -14.91 -5.77
N ALA A 176 17.74 -14.54 -6.50
CA ALA A 176 17.83 -13.66 -7.67
C ALA A 176 17.89 -12.17 -7.30
N GLN A 177 17.74 -11.82 -6.02
CA GLN A 177 17.79 -10.45 -5.50
C GLN A 177 19.02 -10.26 -4.61
N MET A 178 19.53 -9.03 -4.56
CA MET A 178 20.66 -8.67 -3.70
C MET A 178 20.16 -7.93 -2.46
N CYS A 179 20.56 -8.39 -1.28
CA CYS A 179 20.17 -7.89 0.03
C CYS A 179 21.38 -7.41 0.85
N GLY A 180 22.12 -6.45 0.28
CA GLY A 180 23.25 -5.81 0.94
C GLY A 180 24.46 -6.74 1.12
N ALA A 181 25.24 -6.49 2.17
CA ALA A 181 26.29 -7.36 2.71
C ALA A 181 26.57 -6.99 4.17
N TRP A 182 27.54 -7.65 4.83
CA TRP A 182 27.94 -7.23 6.17
C TRP A 182 28.45 -5.78 6.17
N GLY A 183 27.83 -4.91 6.96
CA GLY A 183 28.21 -3.50 7.02
C GLY A 183 27.86 -2.67 5.76
N ARG A 184 27.01 -3.22 4.87
CA ARG A 184 26.63 -2.62 3.58
C ARG A 184 25.13 -2.80 3.35
N SER A 185 24.39 -1.71 3.31
CA SER A 185 22.95 -1.75 3.09
C SER A 185 22.60 -1.41 1.64
N SER A 186 21.82 -2.25 0.97
CA SER A 186 21.17 -1.85 -0.28
C SER A 186 19.94 -1.03 0.06
N VAL A 187 19.92 0.23 -0.34
CA VAL A 187 18.89 1.19 0.05
C VAL A 187 17.92 1.42 -1.09
N TYR A 188 16.64 1.45 -0.75
CA TYR A 188 15.55 1.63 -1.68
C TYR A 188 14.62 2.74 -1.18
N ARG A 189 14.12 3.54 -2.12
CA ARG A 189 13.03 4.50 -1.88
C ARG A 189 11.70 3.79 -2.00
N GLN A 190 10.83 4.00 -1.02
CA GLN A 190 9.44 3.58 -1.07
C GLN A 190 8.67 4.54 -1.98
N VAL A 191 7.89 3.99 -2.92
CA VAL A 191 6.97 4.76 -3.75
C VAL A 191 5.57 4.49 -3.23
N TYR A 192 5.06 5.46 -2.47
CA TYR A 192 3.64 5.55 -2.21
C TYR A 192 3.05 6.45 -3.29
N ASN A 193 1.88 6.11 -3.82
CA ASN A 193 1.18 6.89 -4.85
C ASN A 193 0.64 8.25 -4.34
N ARG A 194 1.37 8.90 -3.43
CA ARG A 194 0.99 10.09 -2.68
C ARG A 194 2.28 10.82 -2.24
N PRO A 195 2.58 11.99 -2.82
CA PRO A 195 3.85 12.68 -2.61
C PRO A 195 3.88 13.33 -1.23
N ASP A 196 5.00 13.22 -0.51
CA ASP A 196 5.35 13.92 0.74
C ASP A 196 4.74 15.34 0.86
N SER A 197 3.46 15.46 1.21
CA SER A 197 2.76 16.73 1.26
C SER A 197 2.37 17.07 2.69
N ASN A 198 2.10 18.36 2.93
CA ASN A 198 1.50 18.80 4.19
C ASN A 198 -0.03 18.61 4.20
N HIS A 199 -0.56 17.85 3.24
CA HIS A 199 -1.98 17.56 3.14
C HIS A 199 -2.30 16.30 3.95
N PHE A 200 -3.44 16.32 4.62
CA PHE A 200 -3.99 15.18 5.34
C PHE A 200 -5.29 14.75 4.67
N THR A 201 -5.50 13.45 4.58
CA THR A 201 -6.76 12.89 4.08
C THR A 201 -7.33 11.90 5.06
N LEU A 202 -8.65 11.74 5.05
CA LEU A 202 -9.31 10.62 5.71
C LEU A 202 -8.71 9.30 5.23
N ALA A 203 -8.40 8.43 6.19
CA ALA A 203 -7.80 7.14 5.95
C ALA A 203 -8.64 6.03 6.58
N ASP A 204 -8.52 4.84 6.01
CA ASP A 204 -9.13 3.63 6.58
C ASP A 204 -8.50 3.30 7.94
N ARG A 205 -9.31 2.70 8.81
CA ARG A 205 -8.93 2.40 10.19
C ARG A 205 -8.40 0.99 10.30
N ASP A 206 -7.16 0.80 9.85
CA ASP A 206 -6.42 -0.44 10.04
C ASP A 206 -5.62 -0.40 11.34
N TYR A 207 -5.83 -1.43 12.17
CA TYR A 207 -5.17 -1.54 13.48
C TYR A 207 -4.00 -2.50 13.42
N VAL A 208 -2.87 -2.03 13.92
CA VAL A 208 -1.60 -2.73 13.89
C VAL A 208 -1.12 -2.95 15.32
N ASN A 209 -0.60 -4.14 15.62
CA ASN A 209 0.01 -4.41 16.92
C ASN A 209 1.39 -3.78 16.99
N LEU A 210 1.48 -2.59 17.58
CA LEU A 210 2.71 -1.82 17.69
C LEU A 210 3.13 -1.77 19.15
N THR A 211 4.23 -2.42 19.49
CA THR A 211 4.77 -2.40 20.85
C THR A 211 6.12 -1.70 20.87
N SER A 212 6.37 -0.92 21.93
CA SER A 212 7.63 -0.20 22.16
C SER A 212 8.16 -0.46 23.55
N THR A 213 9.48 -0.45 23.68
CA THR A 213 10.15 -0.36 24.98
C THR A 213 10.21 1.06 25.54
N SER A 214 9.87 2.07 24.73
CA SER A 214 9.98 3.50 25.05
C SER A 214 8.65 4.22 25.30
N GLY A 215 7.53 3.49 25.32
CA GLY A 215 6.18 4.03 25.48
C GLY A 215 5.37 4.09 24.18
N PRO A 216 4.15 4.64 24.20
CA PRO A 216 3.27 4.62 23.04
C PRO A 216 3.87 5.40 21.84
N PHE A 217 3.64 4.93 20.62
CA PHE A 217 4.05 5.60 19.38
C PHE A 217 3.14 6.76 18.96
N TYR A 218 2.41 7.30 19.94
CA TYR A 218 1.55 8.45 19.79
C TYR A 218 1.67 9.33 21.03
N ARG A 219 1.41 10.62 20.87
CA ARG A 219 1.25 11.57 21.98
C ARG A 219 -0.18 12.09 22.02
N ASN A 220 -0.66 12.39 23.23
CA ASN A 220 -2.01 12.89 23.44
C ASN A 220 -1.97 14.40 23.65
N GLU A 221 -2.85 15.10 22.97
CA GLU A 221 -3.06 16.54 23.07
C GLU A 221 -4.51 16.81 23.46
N GLN A 222 -4.71 17.48 24.60
CA GLN A 222 -6.01 17.89 25.12
C GLN A 222 -5.91 19.21 25.90
N PRO A 223 -6.88 20.13 25.78
CA PRO A 223 -8.03 20.07 24.88
C PRO A 223 -7.66 20.51 23.46
N VAL A 224 -8.27 19.87 22.46
CA VAL A 224 -8.19 20.23 21.03
C VAL A 224 -9.61 20.39 20.50
N ARG A 225 -9.93 21.51 19.86
CA ARG A 225 -11.33 21.89 19.58
C ARG A 225 -11.84 21.43 18.22
N SER A 226 -10.95 20.96 17.35
CA SER A 226 -11.31 20.53 16.00
C SER A 226 -10.26 19.60 15.40
N LEU A 227 -10.66 18.84 14.38
CA LEU A 227 -9.74 18.04 13.57
C LEU A 227 -8.64 18.92 12.94
N THR A 228 -9.00 20.12 12.47
CA THR A 228 -8.05 21.04 11.85
C THR A 228 -6.97 21.47 12.85
N GLU A 229 -7.35 21.80 14.09
CA GLU A 229 -6.38 22.11 15.15
C GLU A 229 -5.50 20.89 15.48
N CYS A 230 -6.08 19.69 15.54
CA CYS A 230 -5.35 18.45 15.77
C CYS A 230 -4.28 18.21 14.69
N VAL A 231 -4.65 18.39 13.41
CA VAL A 231 -3.73 18.30 12.27
C VAL A 231 -2.63 19.36 12.35
N TYR A 232 -2.94 20.60 12.76
CA TYR A 232 -1.92 21.64 12.94
C TYR A 232 -0.90 21.33 14.03
N ARG A 233 -1.26 20.53 15.05
CA ARG A 233 -0.32 20.06 16.07
C ARG A 233 0.55 18.89 15.59
N CYS A 234 0.25 18.29 14.43
CA CYS A 234 1.02 17.21 13.83
C CYS A 234 2.27 17.74 13.10
N ASP A 235 3.37 17.85 13.86
CA ASP A 235 4.68 18.33 13.40
C ASP A 235 5.45 17.34 12.49
N ALA A 236 6.76 17.56 12.30
CA ALA A 236 7.60 16.81 11.36
C ALA A 236 7.70 15.31 11.66
N ASP A 237 7.62 14.91 12.92
CA ASP A 237 7.68 13.50 13.33
C ASP A 237 6.29 12.84 13.35
N CYS A 238 5.23 13.62 13.11
CA CYS A 238 3.86 13.15 13.10
C CYS A 238 3.37 12.89 11.66
N GLN A 239 2.88 11.67 11.44
CA GLN A 239 2.42 11.18 10.14
C GLN A 239 0.91 11.00 10.07
N ALA A 240 0.22 10.93 11.20
CA ALA A 240 -1.22 10.82 11.25
C ALA A 240 -1.79 11.35 12.55
N VAL A 241 -3.09 11.64 12.56
CA VAL A 241 -3.80 11.98 13.79
C VAL A 241 -5.11 11.22 13.91
N LEU A 242 -5.50 10.91 15.15
CA LEU A 242 -6.83 10.45 15.51
C LEU A 242 -7.49 11.50 16.40
N PHE A 243 -8.53 12.15 15.88
CA PHE A 243 -9.28 13.17 16.61
C PHE A 243 -10.65 12.66 17.05
N HIS A 244 -10.95 12.80 18.34
CA HIS A 244 -12.22 12.42 18.94
C HIS A 244 -12.64 13.41 20.02
N LEU A 245 -13.81 14.04 19.85
CA LEU A 245 -14.36 15.02 20.80
C LEU A 245 -13.37 16.16 21.07
N ASP A 246 -12.67 16.15 22.21
CA ASP A 246 -11.63 17.11 22.59
C ASP A 246 -10.21 16.52 22.62
N ALA A 247 -10.07 15.23 22.29
CA ALA A 247 -8.85 14.46 22.27
C ALA A 247 -8.21 14.43 20.87
N CYS A 248 -6.91 14.66 20.84
CA CYS A 248 -6.09 14.51 19.64
C CYS A 248 -4.92 13.57 19.94
N HIS A 249 -4.90 12.42 19.30
CA HIS A 249 -3.74 11.54 19.30
C HIS A 249 -2.89 11.89 18.09
N LEU A 250 -1.64 12.31 18.31
CA LEU A 250 -0.64 12.58 17.30
C LEU A 250 0.22 11.33 17.11
N LEU A 251 0.09 10.67 15.97
CA LEU A 251 0.74 9.40 15.67
C LEU A 251 2.03 9.64 14.89
N ARG A 252 3.12 9.04 15.35
CA ARG A 252 4.41 9.08 14.66
C ARG A 252 4.40 8.31 13.33
N PHE A 253 3.41 7.44 13.14
CA PHE A 253 3.26 6.57 11.97
C PHE A 253 1.84 6.69 11.43
N ALA A 254 1.69 6.49 10.12
CA ALA A 254 0.40 6.59 9.45
C ALA A 254 -0.43 5.29 9.52
N VAL A 255 -0.49 4.70 10.71
CA VAL A 255 -1.29 3.52 11.07
C VAL A 255 -1.80 3.64 12.51
N LEU A 256 -2.95 3.02 12.81
CA LEU A 256 -3.49 3.03 14.16
C LEU A 256 -2.87 1.90 14.99
N PRO A 257 -2.31 2.19 16.18
CA PRO A 257 -1.91 1.16 17.13
C PRO A 257 -3.17 0.49 17.73
N HIS A 258 -3.07 -0.79 18.09
CA HIS A 258 -4.19 -1.57 18.63
C HIS A 258 -4.78 -0.97 19.91
N GLU A 259 -3.94 -0.25 20.67
CA GLU A 259 -4.29 0.48 21.89
C GLU A 259 -5.39 1.53 21.65
N LEU A 260 -5.51 2.05 20.44
CA LEU A 260 -6.53 3.04 20.07
C LEU A 260 -7.76 2.41 19.37
N LYS A 261 -7.93 1.08 19.46
CA LYS A 261 -9.03 0.37 18.78
C LYS A 261 -10.42 0.75 19.28
N THR A 262 -10.54 1.10 20.56
CA THR A 262 -11.80 1.52 21.18
C THR A 262 -12.09 3.01 21.00
N GLU A 263 -11.08 3.80 20.62
CA GLU A 263 -11.22 5.24 20.42
C GLU A 263 -11.93 5.51 19.09
N ALA A 264 -13.20 5.91 19.15
CA ALA A 264 -13.93 6.39 17.98
C ALA A 264 -13.28 7.69 17.46
N GLY A 265 -13.56 8.12 16.24
CA GLY A 265 -13.07 9.42 15.75
C GLY A 265 -12.56 9.41 14.31
N MET A 266 -12.13 10.59 13.87
CA MET A 266 -11.61 10.80 12.53
C MET A 266 -10.12 10.50 12.51
N PHE A 267 -9.74 9.47 11.76
CA PHE A 267 -8.35 9.13 11.48
C PHE A 267 -7.95 9.75 10.14
N VAL A 268 -6.92 10.58 10.17
CA VAL A 268 -6.37 11.19 8.96
C VAL A 268 -4.87 10.95 8.90
N THR A 269 -4.37 10.65 7.71
CA THR A 269 -2.95 10.42 7.46
C THR A 269 -2.41 11.48 6.53
N ARG A 270 -1.13 11.79 6.69
CA ARG A 270 -0.38 12.64 5.76
C ARG A 270 -0.25 11.92 4.42
N VAL A 271 -0.50 12.64 3.33
CA VAL A 271 -0.50 12.12 1.94
C VAL A 271 0.43 12.86 1.01
#